data_AF-A0A432F9A4-F1
#
_entry.id   AF-A0A432F9A4-F1
#
_cell.length_a   1.000
_cell.length_b   1.000
_cell.length_c   1.000
_cell.angle_alpha   90.00
_cell.angle_beta   90.00
_cell.angle_gamma   90.00
#
_symmetry.space_group_name_H-M   'P 1'
#
loop_
_entity.id
_entity.type
_entity.pdbx_description
1 polymer ?
#
loop_
_entity_poly.entity_id
_entity_poly.type
_entity_poly.pdbx_seq_one_letter_code
_entity_poly.pdbx_strand_id
1 'polypeptide(L)' 'MYQYKAVLKSTKEIIAEGHSVEDIEKQVLHFKRQQKYGLHTHMNDKVEVFHVQQNHIDGKKHKEKLLKII' A
#
# COMPACT_ATOMS: atom_id res chain seq x y z
N MET A 1 -10.93 5.37 -8.91
CA MET A 1 -9.52 4.94 -8.93
C MET A 1 -8.89 5.25 -7.58
N TYR A 2 -8.12 4.34 -7.02
CA TYR A 2 -7.47 4.54 -5.72
C TYR A 2 -6.34 5.57 -5.84
N GLN A 3 -6.20 6.40 -4.80
CA GLN A 3 -5.18 7.45 -4.75
C GLN A 3 -3.94 7.01 -3.98
N TYR A 4 -4.06 5.95 -3.18
CA TYR A 4 -2.98 5.42 -2.38
C TYR A 4 -2.97 3.90 -2.47
N LYS A 5 -1.77 3.32 -2.40
CA LYS A 5 -1.56 1.88 -2.31
C LYS A 5 -0.46 1.59 -1.32
N ALA A 6 -0.56 0.47 -0.61
CA ALA A 6 0.54 -0.07 0.18
C ALA A 6 1.00 -1.40 -0.40
N VAL A 7 2.31 -1.57 -0.47
CA VAL A 7 2.94 -2.77 -1.01
C VAL A 7 3.97 -3.32 -0.03
N LEU A 8 4.15 -4.64 -0.04
CA LEU A 8 5.25 -5.28 0.67
C LEU A 8 6.58 -4.93 -0.01
N LYS A 9 7.59 -4.56 0.79
CA LYS A 9 8.92 -4.24 0.25
C LYS A 9 9.62 -5.46 -0.36
N SER A 10 9.38 -6.64 0.22
CA SER A 10 9.98 -7.92 -0.16
C SER A 10 9.45 -8.41 -1.51
N THR A 11 8.12 -8.55 -1.63
CA THR A 11 7.46 -9.17 -2.79
C THR A 11 6.89 -8.15 -3.77
N LYS A 12 6.79 -6.87 -3.40
CA LYS A 12 6.06 -5.82 -4.13
C LYS A 12 4.57 -6.13 -4.33
N GLU A 13 4.03 -7.05 -3.53
CA GLU A 13 2.62 -7.38 -3.51
C GLU A 13 1.78 -6.25 -2.90
N ILE A 14 0.63 -5.96 -3.52
CA ILE A 14 -0.30 -4.93 -3.05
C ILE A 14 -1.14 -5.52 -1.92
N ILE A 15 -1.02 -4.95 -0.72
CA ILE A 15 -1.74 -5.42 0.47
C ILE A 15 -2.93 -4.53 0.84
N ALA A 16 -2.96 -3.29 0.34
CA ALA A 16 -3.99 -2.32 0.63
C ALA A 16 -4.10 -1.28 -0.48
N GLU A 17 -5.32 -0.87 -0.82
CA GLU A 17 -5.63 0.22 -1.75
C GLU A 17 -6.72 1.11 -1.13
N GLY A 18 -6.57 2.42 -1.30
CA GLY A 18 -7.40 3.39 -0.58
C GLY A 18 -7.44 4.77 -1.20
N HIS A 19 -8.35 5.59 -0.68
CA HIS A 19 -8.54 6.97 -1.10
C HIS A 19 -7.85 7.98 -0.16
N SER A 20 -7.48 7.55 1.05
CA SER A 20 -6.72 8.35 2.02
C SER A 20 -5.54 7.58 2.58
N VAL A 21 -4.58 8.29 3.18
CA VAL A 21 -3.45 7.69 3.89
C VAL A 21 -3.93 6.93 5.14
N GLU A 22 -4.92 7.47 5.86
CA GLU A 22 -5.46 6.86 7.07
C GLU A 22 -6.14 5.51 6.79
N ASP A 23 -6.84 5.39 5.66
CA ASP A 23 -7.47 4.13 5.25
C ASP A 23 -6.40 3.07 4.97
N ILE A 24 -5.34 3.45 4.26
CA ILE A 24 -4.20 2.57 4.01
C ILE A 24 -3.55 2.14 5.33
N GLU A 25 -3.30 3.06 6.26
CA GLU A 25 -2.68 2.71 7.54
C GLU A 25 -3.54 1.75 8.37
N LYS A 26 -4.87 1.94 8.39
CA LYS A 26 -5.82 1.02 9.02
C LYS A 26 -5.80 -0.36 8.34
N GLN A 27 -5.78 -0.41 7.01
CA GLN A 27 -5.71 -1.67 6.26
C GLN A 27 -4.37 -2.39 6.47
N VAL A 28 -3.26 -1.66 6.50
CA VAL A 28 -1.93 -2.22 6.79
C VAL A 28 -1.88 -2.78 8.22
N LEU A 29 -2.46 -2.10 9.20
CA LEU A 29 -2.58 -2.62 10.56
C LEU A 29 -3.46 -3.88 10.60
N HIS A 30 -4.56 -3.90 9.85
CA HIS A 30 -5.41 -5.07 9.74
C HIS A 30 -4.65 -6.26 9.13
N PHE A 31 -3.93 -6.04 8.02
CA PHE A 31 -3.04 -7.02 7.41
C PHE A 31 -2.02 -7.55 8.42
N LYS A 32 -1.27 -6.68 9.12
CA LYS A 32 -0.33 -7.13 10.17
C LYS A 32 -0.99 -7.97 11.27
N ARG A 33 -2.26 -7.73 11.59
CA ARG A 33 -3.02 -8.54 12.56
C ARG A 33 -3.49 -9.88 12.00
N GLN A 34 -3.70 -10.00 10.68
CA GLN A 34 -4.09 -11.24 10.01
C GLN A 34 -3.05 -12.35 10.19
N GLN A 35 -1.77 -12.00 10.39
CA GLN A 35 -0.73 -12.96 10.76
C GLN A 35 -1.06 -13.75 12.04
N LYS A 36 -1.75 -13.16 13.02
CA LYS A 36 -2.19 -13.88 14.23
C LYS A 36 -3.16 -15.03 13.93
N TYR A 37 -3.87 -14.93 12.82
CA TYR A 37 -4.81 -15.94 12.35
C TYR A 37 -4.17 -16.93 11.36
N GLY A 38 -2.85 -16.85 11.15
CA GLY A 38 -2.11 -17.76 10.26
C GLY A 38 -2.33 -17.50 8.76
N LEU A 39 -2.92 -16.36 8.37
CA LEU A 39 -3.23 -16.04 6.98
C LEU A 39 -1.97 -15.71 6.14
N HIS A 40 -0.90 -15.24 6.77
CA HIS A 40 0.40 -15.01 6.15
C HIS A 40 1.50 -14.90 7.22
N THR A 41 2.77 -14.99 6.82
CA THR A 41 3.93 -14.88 7.74
C THR A 41 4.66 -13.52 7.63
N HIS A 42 4.20 -12.63 6.75
CA HIS A 42 4.81 -11.31 6.44
C HIS A 42 4.69 -10.23 7.53
N MET A 43 4.67 -10.59 8.82
CA MET A 43 4.52 -9.59 9.91
C MET A 43 5.69 -8.60 9.99
N ASN A 44 6.90 -9.09 9.74
CA ASN A 44 8.14 -8.32 9.85
C ASN A 44 8.51 -7.61 8.53
N ASP A 45 7.75 -7.83 7.47
CA ASP A 45 8.02 -7.21 6.19
C ASP A 45 7.68 -5.72 6.23
N LYS A 46 8.62 -4.91 5.72
CA LYS A 46 8.41 -3.48 5.59
C LYS A 46 7.33 -3.21 4.55
N VAL A 47 6.47 -2.25 4.83
CA VAL A 47 5.38 -1.84 3.96
C VAL A 47 5.69 -0.47 3.39
N GLU A 48 5.67 -0.34 2.07
CA GLU A 48 5.89 0.91 1.35
C GLU A 48 4.53 1.47 0.93
N VAL A 49 4.23 2.71 1.33
CA VAL A 49 3.00 3.42 0.98
C VAL A 49 3.30 4.37 -0.17
N PHE A 50 2.56 4.21 -1.27
CA PHE A 50 2.67 5.02 -2.48
C PHE A 50 1.41 5.85 -2.68
N HIS A 51 1.59 7.10 -3.09
CA HIS A 51 0.54 7.93 -3.65
C HIS A 51 0.52 7.77 -5.17
N VAL A 52 -0.62 7.34 -5.69
CA VAL A 52 -0.87 7.14 -7.12
C VAL A 52 -1.48 8.43 -7.66
N GLN A 53 -0.66 9.24 -8.32
CA GLN A 53 -1.14 10.47 -8.96
C GLN A 53 -1.61 10.18 -10.37
N GLN A 54 -2.85 10.60 -10.68
CA GLN A 54 -3.31 10.71 -12.06
C GLN A 54 -2.71 11.96 -12.69
N ASN A 55 -1.79 11.77 -13.63
CA ASN A 55 -1.49 12.85 -14.56
C ASN A 55 -2.64 12.93 -15.57
N HIS A 56 -3.52 13.91 -15.39
CA HIS A 56 -4.59 14.20 -16.35
C HIS A 56 -4.06 14.71 -17.70
N ILE A 57 -2.80 15.17 -17.75
CA ILE A 57 -2.21 15.88 -18.89
C ILE A 57 -1.60 14.91 -19.91
N ASP A 58 -1.19 13.71 -19.48
CA ASP A 58 -0.59 12.71 -20.36
C ASP A 58 -1.26 11.36 -20.11
N GLY A 59 -1.94 10.80 -21.12
CA GLY A 59 -2.56 9.47 -21.09
C GLY A 59 -1.58 8.30 -20.91
N LYS A 60 -0.39 8.55 -20.35
CA LYS A 60 0.68 7.57 -20.11
C LYS A 60 1.11 7.59 -18.65
N LYS A 61 0.78 6.49 -17.99
CA LYS A 61 1.28 5.98 -16.70
C LYS A 61 1.02 6.86 -15.48
N HIS A 62 0.35 6.28 -14.51
CA HIS A 62 0.22 6.83 -13.16
C HIS A 62 1.63 7.01 -12.56
N LYS A 63 1.92 8.21 -12.05
CA LYS A 63 3.15 8.45 -11.29
C LYS A 63 2.92 7.97 -9.87
N GLU A 64 3.76 7.07 -9.42
CA GLU A 64 3.73 6.55 -8.05
C GLU A 64 4.82 7.23 -7.24
N LYS A 65 4.41 7.93 -6.19
CA LYS A 65 5.34 8.60 -5.28
C LYS A 65 5.36 7.87 -3.95
N LEU A 66 6.52 7.37 -3.55
CA LEU A 66 6.70 6.81 -2.21
C LEU A 66 6.48 7.92 -1.17
N LEU A 67 5.54 7.72 -0.27
CA LEU A 67 5.25 8.64 0.82
C LEU A 67 5.92 8.21 2.12
N LYS A 68 5.85 6.92 2.44
CA LYS A 68 6.21 6.41 3.77
C LYS A 68 6.60 4.95 3.71
N ILE A 69 7.48 4.54 4.62
CA ILE A 69 7.84 3.14 4.87
C ILE A 69 7.46 2.82 6.32
N ILE A 70 6.74 1.72 6.53
CA ILE A 70 6.19 1.22 7.82
C ILE A 70 6.76 -0.17 8.11
#